data_AF-A0A3P8M123-F1
#
_entry.id   AF-A0A3P8M123-F1
#
_cell.length_a   1.000
_cell.length_b   1.000
_cell.length_c   1.000
_cell.angle_alpha   90.00
_cell.angle_beta   90.00
_cell.angle_gamma   90.00
#
_symmetry.space_group_name_H-M   'P 1'
#
loop_
_entity.id
_entity.type
_entity.pdbx_description
1 polymer ?
#
loop_
_entity_poly.entity_id
_entity_poly.type
_entity_poly.pdbx_seq_one_letter_code
_entity_poly.pdbx_strand_id
1 'polypeptide(L)' 'MPCPVDDIVVDEENKVVTTPAYMLAQNIAEAASGIEKLVARVLVLTA' A
#
# COMPACT_ATOMS: atom_id res chain seq x y z
N MET A 1 -8.05 -11.85 -3.61
CA MET A 1 -8.77 -10.86 -4.45
C MET A 1 -7.74 -9.96 -5.11
N PRO A 2 -8.01 -9.40 -6.30
CA PRO A 2 -7.14 -8.39 -6.89
C PRO A 2 -7.07 -7.17 -5.95
N CYS A 3 -5.85 -6.75 -5.60
CA CYS A 3 -5.59 -5.51 -4.86
C CYS A 3 -5.40 -4.39 -5.90
N PRO A 4 -6.30 -3.38 -5.96
CA PRO A 4 -6.13 -2.27 -6.87
C PRO A 4 -4.93 -1.40 -6.46
N VAL A 5 -4.42 -0.60 -7.40
CA VAL A 5 -3.18 0.20 -7.21
C VAL A 5 -3.27 1.19 -6.05
N ASP A 6 -4.47 1.66 -5.75
CA ASP A 6 -4.77 2.62 -4.69
C ASP A 6 -5.09 1.95 -3.34
N ASP A 7 -4.87 0.64 -3.20
CA ASP A 7 -5.13 -0.10 -1.97
C ASP A 7 -3.88 -0.83 -1.44
N ILE A 8 -3.98 -1.34 -0.22
CA ILE A 8 -2.90 -1.99 0.50
C ILE A 8 -3.37 -3.31 1.13
N VAL A 9 -2.45 -4.26 1.24
CA VAL A 9 -2.67 -5.50 1.99
C VAL A 9 -1.76 -5.50 3.21
N VAL A 10 -2.35 -5.79 4.38
CA VAL A 10 -1.66 -5.79 5.67
C VAL A 10 -1.68 -7.20 6.24
N ASP A 11 -0.50 -7.71 6.55
CA ASP A 11 -0.31 -8.83 7.47
C ASP A 11 -0.05 -8.23 8.86
N GLU A 12 -1.06 -8.30 9.72
CA GLU A 12 -1.02 -7.75 11.08
C GLU A 12 -0.11 -8.56 12.02
N GLU A 13 -0.02 -9.88 11.81
CA GLU A 13 0.75 -10.78 12.65
C GLU A 13 2.25 -10.54 12.46
N ASN A 14 2.67 -10.41 11.20
CA ASN A 14 4.07 -10.18 10.84
C ASN A 14 4.40 -8.69 10.61
N LYS A 15 3.43 -7.79 10.76
CA LYS A 15 3.54 -6.35 10.51
C LYS A 15 4.07 -6.01 9.10
N VAL A 16 3.62 -6.76 8.09
CA VAL A 16 4.02 -6.54 6.69
C VAL A 16 2.92 -5.77 5.97
N VAL A 17 3.26 -4.65 5.33
CA VAL A 17 2.32 -3.86 4.51
C VAL A 17 2.79 -3.88 3.06
N THR A 18 1.90 -4.16 2.12
CA THR A 18 2.21 -4.27 0.68
C THR A 18 1.22 -3.46 -0.17
N THR A 19 1.67 -2.97 -1.32
CA THR A 19 0.87 -2.25 -2.31
C THR A 19 1.38 -2.55 -3.73
N PRO A 20 0.53 -2.56 -4.78
CA PRO A 20 0.97 -2.90 -6.13
C PRO A 20 1.92 -1.88 -6.78
N ALA A 21 1.77 -0.59 -6.47
CA ALA A 21 2.53 0.50 -7.09
C ALA A 21 2.61 0.35 -8.63
N TYR A 22 3.80 0.48 -9.22
CA TYR A 22 4.02 0.39 -10.67
C TYR A 22 3.76 -0.99 -11.29
N MET A 23 3.47 -2.03 -10.51
CA MET A 23 2.97 -3.28 -11.09
C MET A 23 1.61 -3.10 -11.77
N LEU A 24 0.80 -2.12 -11.32
CA LEU A 24 -0.54 -1.84 -11.85
C LEU A 24 -0.77 -0.36 -12.22
N ALA A 25 -0.02 0.58 -11.64
CA ALA A 25 -0.20 2.02 -11.89
C ALA A 25 0.02 2.40 -13.36
N GLN A 26 -0.88 3.21 -13.91
CA GLN A 26 -0.74 3.80 -15.25
C GLN A 26 -0.05 5.16 -15.23
N ASN A 27 0.04 5.80 -14.06
CA ASN A 27 0.68 7.09 -13.87
C ASN A 27 1.21 7.25 -12.44
N ILE A 28 1.99 8.31 -12.21
CA ILE A 28 2.63 8.58 -10.92
C ILE A 28 1.63 8.89 -9.81
N ALA A 29 0.48 9.49 -10.13
CA ALA A 29 -0.52 9.87 -9.12
C ALA A 29 -1.23 8.64 -8.53
N GLU A 30 -1.52 7.63 -9.36
CA GLU A 30 -2.05 6.34 -8.91
C GLU A 30 -1.07 5.62 -7.99
N ALA A 31 0.21 5.55 -8.39
CA ALA A 31 1.24 4.94 -7.55
C ALA A 31 1.40 5.69 -6.20
N ALA A 32 1.37 7.02 -6.24
CA ALA A 32 1.46 7.84 -5.03
C ALA A 32 0.31 7.54 -4.05
N SER A 33 -0.92 7.41 -4.54
CA SER A 33 -2.09 7.14 -3.69
C SER A 33 -1.96 5.83 -2.88
N GLY A 34 -1.52 4.74 -3.51
CA GLY A 34 -1.28 3.47 -2.82
C GLY A 34 -0.12 3.53 -1.83
N ILE A 35 0.98 4.20 -2.21
CA ILE A 35 2.17 4.35 -1.36
C ILE A 35 1.87 5.20 -0.12
N GLU A 36 1.13 6.31 -0.25
CA GLU A 36 0.75 7.16 0.87
C GLU A 36 -0.06 6.40 1.92
N LYS A 37 -1.04 5.59 1.48
CA LYS A 37 -1.82 4.71 2.37
C LYS A 37 -0.92 3.68 3.07
N LEU A 38 0.01 3.08 2.34
CA LEU A 38 0.97 2.11 2.89
C LEU A 38 1.80 2.74 4.00
N VAL A 39 2.39 3.92 3.76
CA VAL A 39 3.22 4.63 4.74
C VAL A 39 2.39 5.01 5.97
N ALA A 40 1.17 5.51 5.80
CA ALA A 40 0.28 5.81 6.92
C ALA A 40 0.01 4.56 7.78
N ARG A 41 -0.21 3.40 7.16
CA ARG A 41 -0.41 2.14 7.90
C ARG A 41 0.84 1.69 8.66
N VAL A 42 2.01 1.80 8.03
CA VAL A 42 3.30 1.47 8.68
C VAL A 42 3.49 2.33 9.94
N LEU A 43 3.22 3.64 9.87
CA LEU A 43 3.34 4.54 11.02
C LEU A 43 2.41 4.11 12.18
N VAL A 44 1.19 3.67 11.89
CA VAL A 44 0.26 3.16 12.91
C VAL A 44 0.77 1.86 13.55
N LEU A 45 1.44 0.97 12.81
CA LEU A 45 1.97 -0.30 13.33
C LEU A 45 3.25 -0.15 14.16
N THR A 46 3.92 1.00 14.04
CA THR A 46 5.14 1.36 14.79
C THR A 46 4.89 2.19 16.05
N ALA A 47 3.66 2.69 16.24
CA ALA A 47 3.23 3.32 17.49
C ALA A 47 2.95 2.28 18.57
#